data_AF-A0A4Q2DXF5-F1
#
_entry.id   AF-A0A4Q2DXF5-F1
#
_cell.length_a   1.000
_cell.length_b   1.000
_cell.length_c   1.000
_cell.angle_alpha   90.00
_cell.angle_beta   90.00
_cell.angle_gamma   90.00
#
_symmetry.space_group_name_H-M   'P 1'
#
loop_
_entity.id
_entity.type
_entity.pdbx_description
1 polymer ?
#
loop_
_entity_poly.entity_id
_entity_poly.type
_entity_poly.pdbx_seq_one_letter_code
_entity_poly.pdbx_strand_id
1 'polypeptide(L)'
;MSTSLTESGTSDLFSFSERVSILFVVLAAALSGISIVALMAYKLYQRREQDACGSSLFLSLIFGEALRVVGNVMTIKWMKDAAITAPTTFCYAQGILKTIGTNIIDWSTLAITIHTFAILILQWDNPPATHIANYLTLGVWLVVGIIVGITFGVRD
;
A
#
# COMPACT_ATOMS: atom_id res chain seq x y z
N MET A 1 -48.43 -15.20 -16.44
CA MET A 1 -47.17 -15.96 -16.44
C MET A 1 -46.29 -15.34 -15.37
N SER A 2 -46.14 -16.04 -14.26
CA SER A 2 -45.58 -15.53 -13.00
C SER A 2 -44.07 -15.30 -13.11
N THR A 3 -43.62 -14.07 -12.82
CA THR A 3 -42.23 -13.80 -12.42
C THR A 3 -42.27 -13.13 -11.05
N SER A 4 -42.36 -13.99 -10.04
CA SER A 4 -42.06 -13.67 -8.65
C SER A 4 -40.54 -13.71 -8.47
N LEU A 5 -39.90 -12.54 -8.34
CA LEU A 5 -38.71 -12.39 -7.50
C LEU A 5 -38.89 -11.09 -6.71
N THR A 6 -39.48 -11.29 -5.55
CA THR A 6 -39.63 -10.36 -4.44
C THR A 6 -38.33 -9.60 -4.19
N GLU A 7 -38.37 -8.30 -4.44
CA GLU A 7 -38.11 -7.25 -3.45
C GLU A 7 -37.22 -7.70 -2.28
N SER A 8 -35.90 -7.72 -2.50
CA SER A 8 -34.94 -7.84 -1.40
C SER A 8 -34.77 -6.46 -0.77
N GLY A 9 -35.57 -6.19 0.25
CA GLY A 9 -35.32 -5.15 1.25
C GLY A 9 -34.02 -5.47 2.01
N THR A 10 -32.89 -5.28 1.33
CA THR A 10 -31.57 -5.63 1.83
C THR A 10 -31.07 -4.43 2.63
N SER A 11 -31.04 -4.58 3.96
CA SER A 11 -30.20 -3.75 4.82
C SER A 11 -28.78 -3.75 4.25
N ASP A 12 -28.06 -2.63 4.27
CA ASP A 12 -26.68 -2.42 3.79
C ASP A 12 -25.64 -3.32 4.50
N LEU A 13 -25.83 -4.64 4.45
CA LEU A 13 -25.08 -5.64 5.19
C LEU A 13 -24.27 -6.49 4.21
N PHE A 14 -23.00 -6.70 4.53
CA PHE A 14 -22.08 -7.49 3.72
C PHE A 14 -22.55 -8.93 3.55
N SER A 15 -22.57 -9.37 2.29
CA SER A 15 -22.77 -10.76 1.91
C SER A 15 -21.66 -11.67 2.46
N PHE A 16 -21.94 -12.97 2.61
CA PHE A 16 -20.97 -13.95 3.12
C PHE A 16 -19.67 -13.96 2.30
N SER A 17 -19.78 -13.92 0.97
CA SER A 17 -18.62 -13.88 0.06
C SER A 17 -17.73 -12.65 0.31
N GLU A 18 -18.36 -11.50 0.57
CA GLU A 18 -17.66 -10.26 0.84
C GLU A 18 -16.89 -10.31 2.15
N ARG A 19 -17.49 -10.87 3.20
CA ARG A 19 -16.82 -11.06 4.50
C ARG A 19 -15.61 -11.98 4.40
N VAL A 20 -15.69 -13.05 3.60
CA VAL A 20 -14.56 -13.96 3.36
C VAL A 20 -13.43 -13.25 2.63
N SER A 21 -13.74 -12.42 1.63
CA SER A 21 -12.74 -11.61 0.93
C SER A 21 -12.05 -10.63 1.88
N ILE A 22 -12.81 -9.91 2.70
CA ILE A 22 -12.27 -8.97 3.69
C ILE A 22 -11.38 -9.70 4.72
N LEU A 23 -11.78 -10.88 5.18
CA LEU A 23 -10.96 -11.71 6.08
C LEU A 23 -9.60 -12.07 5.46
N PHE A 24 -9.59 -12.46 4.20
CA PHE A 24 -8.34 -12.78 3.50
C PHE A 24 -7.41 -11.56 3.40
N VAL A 25 -7.97 -10.38 3.08
CA VAL A 25 -7.19 -9.13 3.05
C VAL A 25 -6.59 -8.79 4.41
N VAL A 26 -7.35 -8.98 5.50
CA VAL A 26 -6.85 -8.72 6.86
C VAL A 26 -5.74 -9.70 7.25
N LEU A 27 -5.90 -10.99 6.95
CA LEU A 27 -4.88 -12.01 7.22
C LEU A 27 -3.60 -11.75 6.43
N ALA A 28 -3.72 -11.43 5.14
CA ALA A 28 -2.59 -11.05 4.30
C ALA A 28 -1.88 -9.78 4.82
N ALA A 29 -2.65 -8.79 5.27
CA ALA A 29 -2.09 -7.58 5.87
C ALA A 29 -1.36 -7.87 7.20
N ALA A 30 -1.88 -8.76 8.04
CA ALA A 30 -1.23 -9.16 9.29
C ALA A 30 0.10 -9.89 9.02
N LEU A 31 0.12 -10.84 8.08
CA LEU A 31 1.33 -11.54 7.65
C LEU A 31 2.38 -10.58 7.09
N SER A 32 1.98 -9.66 6.21
CA SER A 32 2.87 -8.61 5.68
C SER A 32 3.40 -7.72 6.80
N GLY A 33 2.54 -7.27 7.71
CA GLY A 33 2.91 -6.45 8.85
C GLY A 33 3.94 -7.11 9.76
N ILE A 34 3.78 -8.40 10.07
CA ILE A 34 4.75 -9.18 10.86
C ILE A 34 6.10 -9.22 10.14
N SER A 35 6.10 -9.48 8.83
CA SER A 35 7.32 -9.50 8.02
C SER A 35 8.05 -8.15 8.04
N ILE A 36 7.32 -7.05 7.85
CA ILE A 36 7.89 -5.68 7.88
C ILE A 36 8.51 -5.37 9.23
N VAL A 37 7.81 -5.69 10.33
CA VAL A 37 8.33 -5.48 11.69
C VAL A 37 9.59 -6.32 11.93
N ALA A 38 9.60 -7.58 11.49
CA ALA A 38 10.77 -8.44 11.59
C ALA A 38 11.96 -7.89 10.79
N LEU A 39 11.74 -7.44 9.56
CA LEU A 39 12.78 -6.83 8.71
C LEU A 39 13.33 -5.53 9.33
N MET A 40 12.47 -4.68 9.86
CA MET A 40 12.88 -3.44 10.54
C MET A 40 13.65 -3.74 11.83
N ALA A 41 13.21 -4.72 12.62
CA ALA A 41 13.93 -5.16 13.82
C ALA A 41 15.31 -5.74 13.47
N TYR A 42 15.37 -6.59 12.43
CA TYR A 42 16.62 -7.15 11.93
C TYR A 42 17.59 -6.06 11.45
N LYS A 43 17.10 -5.06 10.71
CA LYS A 43 17.88 -3.88 10.30
C LYS A 43 18.41 -3.06 11.48
N LEU A 44 17.58 -2.83 12.49
CA LEU A 44 17.99 -2.13 13.71
C LEU A 44 19.03 -2.92 14.50
N TYR A 45 18.93 -4.25 14.49
CA TYR A 45 19.90 -5.15 15.09
C TYR A 45 21.23 -5.19 14.32
N GLN A 46 21.18 -5.28 12.98
CA GLN A 46 22.34 -5.33 12.08
C GLN A 46 22.88 -3.93 11.73
N ARG A 47 22.64 -2.90 12.55
CA ARG A 47 23.05 -1.48 12.36
C ARG A 47 24.56 -1.23 12.11
N ARG A 48 25.37 -2.27 11.95
CA ARG A 48 26.84 -2.24 11.92
C ARG A 48 27.47 -2.54 10.55
N GLU A 49 26.72 -3.01 9.55
CA GLU A 49 27.23 -3.22 8.18
C GLU A 49 26.41 -2.46 7.13
N GLN A 50 27.10 -1.74 6.24
CA GLN A 50 26.53 -0.98 5.13
C GLN A 50 26.07 -1.93 4.01
N ASP A 51 24.88 -2.48 4.13
CA ASP A 51 24.34 -3.38 3.10
C ASP A 51 23.46 -2.68 2.05
N ALA A 52 23.54 -3.21 0.82
CA ALA A 52 22.80 -2.82 -0.40
C ALA A 52 21.28 -2.63 -0.23
N CYS A 53 20.70 -3.18 0.84
CA CYS A 53 19.32 -2.94 1.28
C CYS A 53 19.11 -1.53 1.90
N GLY A 54 20.12 -0.66 1.92
CA GLY A 54 20.04 0.75 2.33
C GLY A 54 19.50 1.70 1.26
N SER A 55 19.09 1.20 0.10
CA SER A 55 18.56 2.02 -0.98
C SER A 55 17.25 2.71 -0.55
N SER A 56 17.18 4.01 -0.79
CA SER A 56 16.04 4.89 -0.49
C SER A 56 14.72 4.41 -1.14
N LEU A 57 14.82 3.67 -2.25
CA LEU A 57 13.69 3.00 -2.91
C LEU A 57 13.08 1.88 -2.07
N PHE A 58 13.92 1.05 -1.45
CA PHE A 58 13.45 -0.06 -0.61
C PHE A 58 12.75 0.46 0.66
N LEU A 59 13.29 1.51 1.27
CA LEU A 59 12.67 2.18 2.40
C LEU A 59 11.30 2.77 2.03
N SER A 60 11.19 3.37 0.83
CA SER A 60 9.91 3.89 0.33
C SER A 60 8.89 2.77 0.15
N LEU A 61 9.29 1.60 -0.35
CA LEU A 61 8.42 0.43 -0.49
C LEU A 61 7.93 -0.10 0.87
N ILE A 62 8.84 -0.24 1.84
CA ILE A 62 8.48 -0.67 3.20
C ILE A 62 7.54 0.34 3.87
N PHE A 63 7.76 1.64 3.65
CA PHE A 63 6.87 2.69 4.15
C PHE A 63 5.47 2.61 3.51
N GLY A 64 5.39 2.40 2.18
CA GLY A 64 4.12 2.21 1.48
C GLY A 64 3.34 0.99 1.97
N GLU A 65 4.02 -0.15 2.14
CA GLU A 65 3.42 -1.37 2.72
C GLU A 65 2.95 -1.14 4.17
N ALA A 66 3.70 -0.41 4.99
CA ALA A 66 3.27 -0.07 6.35
C ALA A 66 1.95 0.73 6.35
N LEU A 67 1.85 1.76 5.49
CA LEU A 67 0.60 2.54 5.35
C LEU A 67 -0.56 1.68 4.85
N ARG A 68 -0.32 0.80 3.86
CA ARG A 68 -1.33 -0.10 3.31
C ARG A 68 -1.83 -1.10 4.36
N VAL A 69 -0.92 -1.68 5.15
CA VAL A 69 -1.28 -2.61 6.24
C VAL A 69 -2.14 -1.90 7.28
N VAL A 70 -1.79 -0.68 7.70
CA VAL A 70 -2.62 0.09 8.64
C VAL A 70 -4.03 0.32 8.08
N GLY A 71 -4.15 0.74 6.82
CA GLY A 71 -5.46 0.91 6.16
C GLY A 71 -6.27 -0.40 6.06
N ASN A 72 -5.61 -1.53 5.86
CA ASN A 72 -6.27 -2.85 5.82
C ASN A 72 -6.72 -3.32 7.21
N VAL A 73 -5.91 -3.09 8.26
CA VAL A 73 -6.29 -3.41 9.64
C VAL A 73 -7.49 -2.57 10.10
N MET A 74 -7.59 -1.30 9.68
CA MET A 74 -8.78 -0.47 9.94
C MET A 74 -10.07 -1.08 9.38
N THR A 75 -9.96 -1.94 8.35
CA THR A 75 -11.13 -2.61 7.74
C THR A 75 -11.77 -3.65 8.68
N ILE A 76 -11.07 -4.08 9.73
CA ILE A 76 -11.62 -4.98 10.76
C ILE A 76 -12.86 -4.38 11.43
N LYS A 77 -12.92 -3.05 11.58
CA LYS A 77 -14.10 -2.39 12.13
C LYS A 77 -15.35 -2.67 11.28
N TRP A 78 -15.25 -2.48 9.96
CA TRP A 78 -16.35 -2.74 9.04
C TRP A 78 -16.76 -4.21 9.02
N MET A 79 -15.83 -5.14 9.25
CA MET A 79 -16.16 -6.55 9.39
C MET A 79 -17.03 -6.84 10.60
N LYS A 80 -16.79 -6.16 11.74
CA LYS A 80 -17.62 -6.29 12.95
C LYS A 80 -18.99 -5.66 12.76
N ASP A 81 -19.02 -4.48 12.15
CA ASP A 81 -20.25 -3.71 11.94
C ASP A 81 -21.09 -4.27 10.78
N ALA A 82 -20.51 -5.20 10.00
CA ALA A 82 -21.09 -5.82 8.81
C ALA A 82 -21.58 -4.84 7.74
N ALA A 83 -21.19 -3.56 7.84
CA ALA A 83 -21.60 -2.47 6.97
C ALA A 83 -20.50 -1.40 6.97
N ILE A 84 -20.48 -0.55 5.93
CA ILE A 84 -19.61 0.63 5.87
C ILE A 84 -20.42 1.84 6.32
N THR A 85 -20.01 2.47 7.42
CA THR A 85 -20.62 3.72 7.89
C THR A 85 -19.94 4.92 7.21
N ALA A 86 -20.55 5.39 6.12
CA ALA A 86 -20.20 6.63 5.46
C ALA A 86 -21.36 7.66 5.61
N PRO A 87 -21.08 8.97 5.73
CA PRO A 87 -19.77 9.61 5.80
C PRO A 87 -19.21 9.64 7.23
N THR A 88 -17.97 9.18 7.43
CA THR A 88 -17.26 9.30 8.72
C THR A 88 -15.78 9.63 8.48
N THR A 89 -15.17 10.39 9.38
CA THR A 89 -13.72 10.71 9.34
C THR A 89 -12.87 9.45 9.29
N PHE A 90 -13.32 8.36 9.93
CA PHE A 90 -12.65 7.05 9.90
C PHE A 90 -12.65 6.43 8.48
N CYS A 91 -13.79 6.46 7.79
CA CYS A 91 -13.87 5.98 6.40
C CYS A 91 -12.94 6.77 5.47
N TYR A 92 -12.87 8.09 5.66
CA TYR A 92 -11.98 8.92 4.85
C TYR A 92 -10.52 8.66 5.17
N ALA A 93 -10.10 8.68 6.44
CA ALA A 93 -8.73 8.40 6.85
C ALA A 93 -8.24 7.04 6.33
N GLN A 94 -9.09 6.01 6.40
CA GLN A 94 -8.78 4.70 5.82
C GLN A 94 -8.54 4.78 4.30
N GLY A 95 -9.41 5.50 3.59
CA GLY A 95 -9.25 5.73 2.15
C GLY A 95 -7.94 6.42 1.83
N ILE A 96 -7.58 7.47 2.58
CA ILE A 96 -6.29 8.19 2.41
C ILE A 96 -5.12 7.23 2.57
N LEU A 97 -5.08 6.48 3.68
CA LEU A 97 -3.98 5.58 3.99
C LEU A 97 -3.80 4.49 2.93
N LYS A 98 -4.91 3.89 2.46
CA LYS A 98 -4.85 2.87 1.41
C LYS A 98 -4.38 3.46 0.08
N THR A 99 -4.89 4.62 -0.31
CA THR A 99 -4.51 5.28 -1.57
C THR A 99 -3.04 5.67 -1.57
N ILE A 100 -2.54 6.28 -0.48
CA ILE A 100 -1.12 6.65 -0.37
C ILE A 100 -0.25 5.39 -0.40
N GLY A 101 -0.58 4.40 0.42
CA GLY A 101 0.21 3.17 0.54
C GLY A 101 0.34 2.43 -0.80
N THR A 102 -0.77 2.17 -1.48
CA THR A 102 -0.79 1.46 -2.77
C THR A 102 0.02 2.22 -3.83
N ASN A 103 -0.18 3.53 -3.98
CA ASN A 103 0.56 4.30 -4.98
C ASN A 103 2.08 4.32 -4.69
N ILE A 104 2.49 4.45 -3.42
CA ILE A 104 3.92 4.39 -3.07
C ILE A 104 4.52 3.04 -3.47
N ILE A 105 3.82 1.93 -3.20
CA ILE A 105 4.29 0.58 -3.52
C ILE A 105 4.46 0.41 -5.03
N ASP A 106 3.45 0.79 -5.81
CA ASP A 106 3.44 0.59 -7.27
C ASP A 106 4.58 1.36 -7.94
N TRP A 107 4.71 2.66 -7.62
CA TRP A 107 5.74 3.51 -8.20
C TRP A 107 7.15 3.17 -7.69
N SER A 108 7.30 2.78 -6.42
CA SER A 108 8.59 2.30 -5.89
C SER A 108 9.01 1.00 -6.57
N THR A 109 8.08 0.08 -6.79
CA THR A 109 8.35 -1.20 -7.47
C THR A 109 8.79 -0.96 -8.91
N LEU A 110 8.08 -0.10 -9.64
CA LEU A 110 8.48 0.30 -11.00
C LEU A 110 9.90 0.88 -11.02
N ALA A 111 10.21 1.79 -10.10
CA ALA A 111 11.53 2.41 -9.99
C ALA A 111 12.63 1.38 -9.69
N ILE A 112 12.37 0.43 -8.78
CA ILE A 112 13.31 -0.68 -8.48
C ILE A 112 13.53 -1.55 -9.71
N THR A 113 12.47 -1.88 -10.45
CA THR A 113 12.59 -2.66 -11.69
C THR A 113 13.43 -1.94 -12.73
N ILE A 114 13.19 -0.65 -12.98
CA ILE A 114 13.97 0.15 -13.92
C ILE A 114 15.44 0.21 -13.49
N HIS A 115 15.70 0.48 -12.22
CA HIS A 115 17.05 0.55 -11.68
C HIS A 115 17.80 -0.78 -11.84
N THR A 116 17.14 -1.89 -11.50
CA THR A 116 17.71 -3.23 -11.60
C THR A 116 17.96 -3.63 -13.05
N PHE A 117 17.02 -3.33 -13.95
CA PHE A 117 17.15 -3.60 -15.38
C PHE A 117 18.32 -2.83 -16.01
N ALA A 118 18.46 -1.54 -15.67
CA ALA A 118 19.55 -0.71 -16.17
C ALA A 118 20.94 -1.22 -15.71
N ILE A 119 21.04 -1.70 -14.47
CA ILE A 119 22.31 -2.25 -13.95
C ILE A 119 22.60 -3.64 -14.54
N LEU A 120 21.63 -4.55 -14.55
CA LEU A 120 21.88 -5.95 -14.91
C LEU A 120 21.92 -6.19 -16.42
N ILE A 121 21.00 -5.58 -17.17
CA ILE A 121 20.81 -5.89 -18.60
C ILE A 121 21.59 -4.92 -19.48
N LEU A 122 21.47 -3.62 -19.21
CA LEU A 122 22.22 -2.61 -19.95
C LEU A 122 23.68 -2.52 -19.49
N GLN A 123 24.05 -3.25 -18.43
CA GLN A 123 25.39 -3.28 -17.83
C GLN A 123 25.97 -1.87 -17.73
N TRP A 124 25.17 -0.93 -17.24
CA TRP A 124 25.59 0.46 -17.19
C TRP A 124 26.73 0.60 -16.18
N ASP A 125 27.95 0.57 -16.70
CA ASP A 125 29.22 0.33 -15.99
C ASP A 125 29.73 1.57 -15.23
N ASN A 126 28.83 2.33 -14.62
CA ASN A 126 29.12 3.66 -14.13
C ASN A 126 28.93 3.74 -12.59
N PRO A 127 29.81 4.46 -11.85
CA PRO A 127 29.69 4.66 -10.40
C PRO A 127 28.52 5.53 -9.87
N PRO A 128 27.60 6.18 -10.63
CA PRO A 128 26.52 6.99 -10.08
C PRO A 128 25.23 6.22 -9.75
N ALA A 129 25.25 4.89 -9.66
CA ALA A 129 24.06 4.07 -9.36
C ALA A 129 23.33 4.51 -8.06
N THR A 130 24.07 4.97 -7.05
CA THR A 130 23.50 5.52 -5.80
C THR A 130 22.74 6.83 -6.01
N HIS A 131 23.21 7.72 -6.89
CA HIS A 131 22.51 8.96 -7.21
C HIS A 131 21.23 8.70 -8.02
N ILE A 132 21.26 7.73 -8.93
CA ILE A 132 20.09 7.34 -9.73
C ILE A 132 18.96 6.85 -8.82
N ALA A 133 19.26 6.03 -7.81
CA ALA A 133 18.26 5.56 -6.85
C ALA A 133 17.60 6.72 -6.06
N ASN A 134 18.38 7.74 -5.70
CA ASN A 134 17.84 8.93 -5.02
C ASN A 134 16.95 9.78 -5.94
N TYR A 135 17.33 9.98 -7.21
CA TYR A 135 16.47 10.69 -8.18
C TYR A 135 15.17 9.93 -8.44
N LEU A 136 15.25 8.60 -8.59
CA LEU A 136 14.06 7.76 -8.75
C LEU A 136 13.16 7.84 -7.52
N THR A 137 13.74 7.81 -6.32
CA THR A 137 12.96 7.97 -5.07
C THR A 137 12.26 9.33 -5.05
N LEU A 138 12.96 10.41 -5.38
CA LEU A 138 12.34 11.74 -5.44
C LEU A 138 11.20 11.78 -6.47
N GLY A 139 11.37 11.14 -7.62
CA GLY A 139 10.33 10.98 -8.64
C GLY A 139 9.09 10.25 -8.11
N VAL A 140 9.28 9.15 -7.38
CA VAL A 140 8.17 8.39 -6.75
C VAL A 140 7.39 9.28 -5.79
N TRP A 141 8.08 9.98 -4.89
CA TRP A 141 7.43 10.87 -3.92
C TRP A 141 6.68 12.03 -4.59
N LEU A 142 7.25 12.60 -5.66
CA LEU A 142 6.60 13.64 -6.46
C LEU A 142 5.32 13.11 -7.11
N VAL A 143 5.37 11.96 -7.78
CA VAL A 143 4.21 11.37 -8.46
C VAL A 143 3.11 11.01 -7.46
N VAL A 144 3.47 10.39 -6.34
CA VAL A 144 2.53 10.07 -5.26
C VAL A 144 1.92 11.37 -4.71
N GLY A 145 2.74 12.40 -4.46
CA GLY A 145 2.27 13.69 -3.98
C GLY A 145 1.27 14.35 -4.93
N ILE A 146 1.50 14.26 -6.24
CA ILE A 146 0.56 14.74 -7.26
C ILE A 146 -0.74 13.94 -7.24
N ILE A 147 -0.68 12.61 -7.25
CA ILE A 147 -1.89 11.76 -7.27
C ILE A 147 -2.75 12.03 -6.04
N VAL A 148 -2.11 12.07 -4.87
CA VAL A 148 -2.74 12.40 -3.59
C VAL A 148 -3.33 13.80 -3.65
N GLY A 149 -2.54 14.79 -4.05
CA GLY A 149 -2.96 16.18 -4.17
C GLY A 149 -4.17 16.37 -5.08
N ILE A 150 -4.20 15.72 -6.25
CA ILE A 150 -5.36 15.74 -7.16
C ILE A 150 -6.56 15.04 -6.53
N THR A 151 -6.37 13.86 -5.94
CA THR A 151 -7.46 13.07 -5.34
C THR A 151 -8.17 13.83 -4.23
N PHE A 152 -7.43 14.63 -3.47
CA PHE A 152 -8.00 15.47 -2.41
C PHE A 152 -8.47 16.84 -2.93
N GLY A 153 -7.73 17.46 -3.84
CA GLY A 153 -8.06 18.79 -4.37
C GLY A 153 -9.25 18.82 -5.32
N VAL A 154 -9.59 17.70 -5.97
CA VAL A 154 -10.83 17.57 -6.76
C VAL A 154 -12.05 17.31 -5.86
N ARG A 155 -11.83 17.04 -4.57
CA ARG A 155 -12.88 16.66 -3.64
C ARG A 155 -13.48 17.84 -2.86
N ASP A 156 -12.96 19.04 -3.06
CA ASP A 156 -13.52 20.32 -2.65
C ASP A 156 -14.22 21.01 -3.83
#